data_AF-S6B114-F1
#
_entry.id   AF-S6B114-F1
#
_cell.length_a   1.000
_cell.length_b   1.000
_cell.length_c   1.000
_cell.angle_alpha   90.00
_cell.angle_beta   90.00
_cell.angle_gamma   90.00
#
_symmetry.space_group_name_H-M   'P 1'
#
loop_
_entity.id
_entity.type
_entity.pdbx_description
1 polymer ?
#
loop_
_entity_poly.entity_id
_entity_poly.type
_entity_poly.pdbx_seq_one_letter_code
_entity_poly.pdbx_strand_id
1 'polypeptide(L)'
;MSKLLSDQKQQIVQFHAALINHVVMACNNRALLPQLEQMLEMTAKSGWVALVTVIRQVINGKRDASVLLGLDEEDSTIIEAILCGIQDPSTLPDPNAKPDASLAAPGLAAMIDVAGKGSPEALHMLSNMAEQMVRAGGDMAKLGGMMRKLVGGERDADKLAKGMSVQGQELVYSILTELGKLARH
;
A
#
# COMPACT_ATOMS: atom_id res chain seq x y z
N MET A 1 -10.81 14.90 -11.62
CA MET A 1 -9.33 14.80 -11.64
C MET A 1 -8.68 14.97 -10.26
N SER A 2 -9.34 15.58 -9.26
CA SER A 2 -8.76 15.81 -7.92
C SER A 2 -8.62 14.57 -7.03
N LYS A 3 -9.48 13.56 -7.19
CA LYS A 3 -9.47 12.36 -6.32
C LYS A 3 -8.27 11.43 -6.59
N LEU A 4 -7.94 11.20 -7.86
CA LEU A 4 -6.82 10.34 -8.29
C LEU A 4 -5.46 10.80 -7.75
N LEU A 5 -5.22 12.11 -7.75
CA LEU A 5 -3.99 12.71 -7.21
C LEU A 5 -3.89 12.53 -5.68
N SER A 6 -5.03 12.62 -4.98
CA SER A 6 -5.09 12.34 -3.54
C SER A 6 -4.81 10.88 -3.23
N ASP A 7 -5.37 9.97 -4.03
CA ASP A 7 -5.21 8.52 -3.86
C ASP A 7 -3.74 8.10 -4.11
N GLN A 8 -3.08 8.68 -5.12
CA GLN A 8 -1.67 8.43 -5.42
C GLN A 8 -0.75 8.92 -4.29
N LYS A 9 -0.98 10.13 -3.77
CA LYS A 9 -0.22 10.63 -2.61
C LYS A 9 -0.39 9.74 -1.38
N GLN A 10 -1.60 9.27 -1.11
CA GLN A 10 -1.86 8.34 -0.01
C GLN A 10 -1.10 7.01 -0.18
N GLN A 11 -1.03 6.47 -1.40
CA GLN A 11 -0.26 5.27 -1.68
C GLN A 11 1.25 5.48 -1.44
N ILE A 12 1.81 6.60 -1.87
CA ILE A 12 3.22 6.97 -1.62
C ILE A 12 3.47 7.04 -0.11
N VAL A 13 2.65 7.79 0.62
CA VAL A 13 2.78 7.93 2.08
C VAL A 13 2.69 6.58 2.78
N GLN A 14 1.75 5.72 2.36
CA GLN A 14 1.58 4.40 2.95
C GLN A 14 2.75 3.47 2.64
N PHE A 15 3.27 3.49 1.41
CA PHE A 15 4.42 2.69 1.00
C PHE A 15 5.68 3.05 1.81
N HIS A 16 5.88 4.35 2.07
CA HIS A 16 7.01 4.85 2.85
C HIS A 16 6.69 5.07 4.34
N ALA A 17 5.58 4.52 4.84
CA ALA A 17 5.10 4.75 6.19
C ALA A 17 6.14 4.43 7.27
N ALA A 18 6.90 3.34 7.10
CA ALA A 18 7.95 2.96 8.04
C ALA A 18 9.04 4.05 8.14
N LEU A 19 9.53 4.57 7.02
CA LEU A 19 10.54 5.64 7.01
C LEU A 19 9.99 6.90 7.67
N ILE A 20 8.79 7.33 7.29
CA ILE A 20 8.13 8.53 7.82
C ILE A 20 8.03 8.45 9.34
N ASN A 21 7.54 7.34 9.88
CA ASN A 21 7.42 7.14 11.33
C ASN A 21 8.77 7.21 12.04
N HIS A 22 9.80 6.52 11.54
CA HIS A 22 11.12 6.52 12.19
C HIS A 22 11.74 7.92 12.23
N VAL A 23 11.56 8.73 11.17
CA VAL A 23 12.04 10.12 11.14
C VAL A 23 11.32 10.98 12.19
N VAL A 24 9.99 10.91 12.25
CA VAL A 24 9.21 11.68 13.23
C VAL A 24 9.53 11.26 14.67
N MET A 25 9.63 9.96 14.92
CA MET A 25 10.03 9.43 16.22
C MET A 25 11.43 9.91 16.63
N ALA A 26 12.41 9.92 15.72
CA ALA A 26 13.75 10.40 16.03
C ALA A 26 13.84 11.93 16.20
N CYS A 27 12.93 12.69 15.58
CA CYS A 27 12.80 14.13 15.85
C CYS A 27 12.32 14.39 17.29
N ASN A 28 11.45 13.54 17.84
CA ASN A 28 10.93 13.65 19.21
C ASN A 28 11.82 12.94 20.25
N ASN A 29 12.57 11.92 19.84
CA ASN A 29 13.48 11.15 20.69
C ASN A 29 14.86 10.99 20.01
N ARG A 30 15.79 11.87 20.38
CA ARG A 30 17.16 11.90 19.84
C ARG A 30 17.94 10.58 20.04
N ALA A 31 17.56 9.73 20.99
CA ALA A 31 18.20 8.43 21.21
C ALA A 31 18.02 7.46 20.03
N LEU A 32 17.02 7.69 19.18
CA LEU A 32 16.73 6.86 17.99
C LEU A 32 17.55 7.28 16.76
N LEU A 33 18.29 8.40 16.81
CA LEU A 33 19.07 8.89 15.67
C LEU A 33 20.10 7.90 15.12
N PRO A 34 20.88 7.16 15.96
CA PRO A 34 21.85 6.19 15.41
C PRO A 34 21.19 5.10 14.57
N GLN A 35 20.00 4.63 14.98
CA GLN A 35 19.24 3.63 14.24
C GLN A 35 18.67 4.23 12.95
N LEU A 36 18.12 5.44 13.02
CA LEU A 36 17.63 6.15 11.84
C LEU A 36 18.75 6.40 10.82
N GLU A 37 19.95 6.76 11.26
CA GLU A 37 21.07 7.05 10.37
C GLU A 37 21.46 5.82 9.54
N GLN A 38 21.46 4.62 10.13
CA GLN A 38 21.69 3.37 9.39
C GLN A 38 20.62 3.15 8.31
N MET A 39 19.36 3.45 8.62
CA MET A 39 18.27 3.39 7.64
C MET A 39 18.47 4.40 6.51
N LEU A 40 18.81 5.65 6.84
CA LEU A 40 19.05 6.71 5.85
C LEU A 40 20.25 6.40 4.94
N GLU A 41 21.31 5.78 5.46
CA GLU A 41 22.44 5.33 4.65
C GLU A 41 22.02 4.26 3.63
N MET A 42 21.18 3.30 4.03
CA MET A 42 20.65 2.30 3.10
C MET A 42 19.75 2.94 2.05
N THR A 43 18.84 3.83 2.46
CA THR A 43 17.95 4.57 1.56
C THR A 43 18.74 5.40 0.52
N ALA A 44 19.80 6.09 0.96
CA ALA A 44 20.67 6.83 0.06
C ALA A 44 21.40 5.91 -0.95
N LYS A 45 21.88 4.74 -0.51
CA LYS A 45 22.50 3.74 -1.39
C LYS A 45 21.52 3.18 -2.43
N SER A 46 20.22 3.18 -2.13
CA SER A 46 19.16 2.80 -3.07
C SER A 46 18.76 3.91 -4.05
N GLY A 47 19.47 5.05 -4.06
CA GLY A 47 19.26 6.14 -5.03
C GLY A 47 18.52 7.36 -4.49
N TRP A 48 18.04 7.32 -3.24
CA TRP A 48 17.22 8.38 -2.63
C TRP A 48 18.06 9.47 -1.93
N VAL A 49 19.15 9.89 -2.57
CA VAL A 49 20.13 10.80 -1.94
C VAL A 49 19.54 12.19 -1.68
N ALA A 50 18.69 12.70 -2.60
CA ALA A 50 18.03 13.99 -2.45
C ALA A 50 17.08 13.99 -1.25
N LEU A 51 16.18 13.00 -1.17
CA LEU A 51 15.30 12.76 -0.04
C LEU A 51 16.04 12.70 1.30
N VAL A 52 17.08 11.87 1.40
CA VAL A 52 17.87 11.70 2.64
C VAL A 52 18.53 13.01 3.05
N THR A 53 19.02 13.79 2.08
CA THR A 53 19.61 15.11 2.35
C THR A 53 18.59 16.04 2.98
N VAL A 54 17.36 16.08 2.46
CA VAL A 54 16.28 16.90 3.01
C VAL A 54 15.83 16.37 4.38
N ILE A 55 15.69 15.05 4.56
CA ILE A 55 15.36 14.45 5.86
C ILE A 55 16.37 14.89 6.94
N ARG A 56 17.67 14.85 6.64
CA ARG A 56 18.71 15.32 7.56
C ARG A 56 18.56 16.82 7.89
N GLN A 57 18.14 17.66 6.94
CA GLN A 57 17.83 19.07 7.21
C GLN A 57 16.65 19.22 8.17
N VAL A 58 15.58 18.44 7.98
CA VAL A 58 14.38 18.42 8.84
C VAL A 58 14.73 17.98 10.26
N ILE A 59 15.55 16.95 10.41
CA ILE A 59 16.06 16.45 11.71
C ILE A 59 16.92 17.52 12.43
N ASN A 60 17.64 18.33 11.66
CA ASN A 60 18.43 19.46 12.15
C ASN A 60 17.60 20.73 12.41
N GLY A 61 16.29 20.69 12.17
CA GLY A 61 15.34 21.76 12.54
C GLY A 61 14.90 22.65 11.39
N LYS A 62 15.37 22.44 10.15
CA LYS A 62 14.88 23.19 8.98
C LYS A 62 13.56 22.59 8.51
N ARG A 63 12.44 23.25 8.81
CA ARG A 63 11.07 22.72 8.62
C ARG A 63 10.15 23.66 7.83
N ASP A 64 10.71 24.69 7.22
CA ASP A 64 9.98 25.64 6.39
C ASP A 64 9.78 25.10 4.97
N ALA A 65 8.85 25.69 4.21
CA ALA A 65 8.50 25.23 2.87
C ALA A 65 9.67 25.21 1.86
N SER A 66 10.79 25.89 2.13
CA SER A 66 11.97 25.84 1.24
C SER A 66 12.60 24.45 1.16
N VAL A 67 12.35 23.55 2.11
CA VAL A 67 12.88 22.18 2.09
C VAL A 67 12.28 21.32 0.99
N LEU A 68 11.14 21.71 0.43
CA LEU A 68 10.47 21.00 -0.66
C LEU A 68 10.99 21.43 -2.05
N LEU A 69 11.80 22.49 -2.12
CA LEU A 69 12.29 23.01 -3.39
C LEU A 69 13.27 22.04 -4.05
N GLY A 70 12.97 21.65 -5.28
CA GLY A 70 13.82 20.78 -6.09
C GLY A 70 13.63 19.27 -5.85
N LEU A 71 12.64 18.89 -5.03
CA LEU A 71 12.21 17.51 -4.89
C LEU A 71 11.23 17.13 -6.02
N ASP A 72 11.22 15.85 -6.38
CA ASP A 72 10.15 15.32 -7.23
C ASP A 72 8.85 15.15 -6.43
N GLU A 73 7.79 14.68 -7.09
CA GLU A 73 6.47 14.54 -6.48
C GLU A 73 6.47 13.50 -5.34
N GLU A 74 7.23 12.42 -5.48
CA GLU A 74 7.29 11.35 -4.49
C GLU A 74 8.04 11.82 -3.24
N ASP A 75 9.22 12.38 -3.43
CA ASP A 75 10.04 12.96 -2.37
C ASP A 75 9.29 14.08 -1.64
N SER A 76 8.65 14.98 -2.37
CA SER A 76 7.86 16.07 -1.79
C SER A 76 6.73 15.53 -0.91
N THR A 77 6.03 14.50 -1.39
CA THR A 77 4.92 13.88 -0.66
C THR A 77 5.41 13.22 0.64
N ILE A 78 6.58 12.56 0.62
CA ILE A 78 7.19 11.95 1.81
C ILE A 78 7.58 13.04 2.83
N ILE A 79 8.25 14.11 2.39
CA ILE A 79 8.67 15.20 3.28
C ILE A 79 7.47 15.96 3.84
N GLU A 80 6.43 16.22 3.05
CA GLU A 80 5.16 16.80 3.53
C GLU A 80 4.56 15.95 4.65
N ALA A 81 4.49 14.62 4.47
CA ALA A 81 3.97 13.72 5.50
C ALA A 81 4.82 13.71 6.77
N ILE A 82 6.16 13.79 6.66
CA ILE A 82 7.05 13.93 7.82
C ILE A 82 6.79 15.25 8.56
N LEU A 83 6.70 16.37 7.85
CA LEU A 83 6.45 17.68 8.46
C LEU A 83 5.09 17.73 9.16
N CYS A 84 4.05 17.16 8.54
CA CYS A 84 2.74 16.99 9.16
C CYS A 84 2.83 16.14 10.42
N GLY A 85 3.46 14.97 10.36
CA GLY A 85 3.61 14.07 11.51
C GLY A 85 4.44 14.65 12.66
N ILE A 86 5.40 15.53 12.37
CA ILE A 86 6.13 16.29 13.40
C ILE A 86 5.22 17.29 14.11
N GLN A 87 4.30 17.94 13.39
CA GLN A 87 3.35 18.91 13.95
C GLN A 87 2.23 18.21 14.72
N ASP A 88 1.71 17.12 14.16
CA ASP A 88 0.64 16.30 14.73
C ASP A 88 0.94 14.81 14.50
N PRO A 89 1.46 14.10 15.53
CA PRO A 89 1.76 12.68 15.41
C PRO A 89 0.54 11.79 15.08
N SER A 90 -0.69 12.27 15.25
CA SER A 90 -1.90 11.51 14.89
C SER A 90 -2.10 11.39 13.38
N THR A 91 -1.39 12.20 12.57
CA THR A 91 -1.44 12.12 11.10
C THR A 91 -0.44 11.10 10.53
N LEU A 92 0.32 10.40 11.37
CA LEU A 92 1.30 9.42 10.92
C LEU A 92 0.60 8.21 10.27
N PRO A 93 1.08 7.75 9.10
CA PRO A 93 0.55 6.53 8.49
C PRO A 93 0.90 5.33 9.36
N ASP A 94 0.00 4.34 9.44
CA ASP A 94 0.32 3.09 10.14
C ASP A 94 1.27 2.25 9.26
N PRO A 95 2.52 2.00 9.67
CA PRO A 95 3.47 1.19 8.89
C PRO A 95 3.03 -0.28 8.75
N ASN A 96 2.07 -0.72 9.58
CA ASN A 96 1.48 -2.06 9.49
C ASN A 96 0.12 -2.05 8.80
N ALA A 97 -0.39 -0.89 8.35
CA ALA A 97 -1.62 -0.86 7.59
C ALA A 97 -1.42 -1.64 6.31
N LYS A 98 -2.13 -2.77 6.24
CA LYS A 98 -2.21 -3.58 5.04
C LYS A 98 -3.02 -2.79 4.01
N PRO A 99 -2.68 -2.89 2.71
CA PRO A 99 -3.42 -2.22 1.64
C PRO A 99 -4.92 -2.42 1.84
N ASP A 100 -5.68 -1.32 1.79
CA ASP A 100 -7.13 -1.38 1.96
C ASP A 100 -7.72 -2.27 0.88
N ALA A 101 -8.28 -3.37 1.33
CA ALA A 101 -8.86 -4.41 0.50
C ALA A 101 -9.98 -3.86 -0.41
N SER A 102 -10.67 -2.81 0.03
CA SER A 102 -11.72 -2.14 -0.74
C SER A 102 -11.21 -1.42 -1.98
N LEU A 103 -9.95 -0.94 -1.98
CA LEU A 103 -9.32 -0.31 -3.15
C LEU A 103 -8.85 -1.34 -4.19
N ALA A 104 -8.52 -2.56 -3.75
CA ALA A 104 -8.04 -3.62 -4.63
C ALA A 104 -9.17 -4.42 -5.30
N ALA A 105 -10.37 -4.44 -4.70
CA ALA A 105 -11.48 -5.29 -5.13
C ALA A 105 -11.94 -5.06 -6.59
N PRO A 106 -12.11 -3.81 -7.10
CA PRO A 106 -12.55 -3.59 -8.48
C PRO A 106 -11.54 -4.11 -9.52
N GLY A 107 -10.24 -3.84 -9.30
CA GLY A 107 -9.19 -4.30 -10.21
C GLY A 107 -9.07 -5.82 -10.24
N LEU A 108 -9.15 -6.46 -9.07
CA LEU A 108 -9.11 -7.92 -8.96
C LEU A 108 -10.34 -8.57 -9.59
N ALA A 109 -11.54 -8.01 -9.37
CA ALA A 109 -12.78 -8.49 -9.98
C ALA A 109 -12.74 -8.40 -11.52
N ALA A 110 -12.25 -7.28 -12.07
CA ALA A 110 -12.08 -7.12 -13.52
C ALA A 110 -11.13 -8.17 -14.10
N MET A 111 -10.02 -8.44 -13.42
CA MET A 111 -9.05 -9.44 -13.87
C MET A 111 -9.61 -10.86 -13.80
N ILE A 112 -10.34 -11.21 -12.73
CA ILE A 112 -11.05 -12.49 -12.58
C ILE A 112 -12.08 -12.68 -13.70
N ASP A 113 -12.85 -11.65 -14.04
CA ASP A 113 -13.85 -11.69 -15.12
C ASP A 113 -13.18 -11.93 -16.49
N VAL A 114 -12.14 -11.18 -16.82
CA VAL A 114 -11.40 -11.33 -18.09
C VAL A 114 -10.74 -12.70 -18.19
N ALA A 115 -10.18 -13.21 -17.10
CA ALA A 115 -9.62 -14.56 -17.04
C ALA A 115 -10.70 -15.65 -17.15
N GLY A 116 -11.86 -15.46 -16.52
CA GLY A 116 -13.01 -16.36 -16.63
C GLY A 116 -13.59 -16.42 -18.04
N LYS A 117 -13.48 -15.33 -18.80
CA LYS A 117 -13.82 -15.25 -20.23
C LYS A 117 -12.76 -15.87 -21.16
N GLY A 118 -11.65 -16.38 -20.60
CA GLY A 118 -10.67 -17.19 -21.32
C GLY A 118 -9.42 -16.44 -21.80
N SER A 119 -9.13 -15.23 -21.31
CA SER A 119 -7.85 -14.56 -21.64
C SER A 119 -6.66 -15.29 -21.01
N PRO A 120 -5.73 -15.83 -21.82
CA PRO A 120 -4.52 -16.49 -21.32
C PRO A 120 -3.61 -15.55 -20.53
N GLU A 121 -3.53 -14.28 -20.94
CA GLU A 121 -2.71 -13.25 -20.28
C GLU A 121 -3.24 -12.94 -18.89
N ALA A 122 -4.56 -12.73 -18.76
CA ALA A 122 -5.19 -12.50 -17.46
C ALA A 122 -5.09 -13.71 -16.54
N LEU A 123 -5.23 -14.93 -17.08
CA LEU A 123 -5.01 -16.17 -16.34
C LEU A 123 -3.58 -16.29 -15.81
N HIS A 124 -2.58 -15.95 -16.63
CA HIS A 124 -1.18 -15.97 -16.21
C HIS A 124 -0.89 -14.94 -15.11
N MET A 125 -1.37 -13.70 -15.28
CA MET A 125 -1.23 -12.66 -14.26
C MET A 125 -1.89 -13.05 -12.93
N LEU A 126 -3.13 -13.54 -12.97
CA LEU A 126 -3.82 -14.02 -11.78
C LEU A 126 -3.10 -15.18 -11.10
N SER A 127 -2.51 -16.09 -11.87
CA SER A 127 -1.76 -17.22 -11.33
C SER A 127 -0.53 -16.74 -10.56
N ASN A 128 0.25 -15.83 -11.14
CA ASN A 128 1.42 -15.24 -10.48
C ASN A 128 1.02 -14.48 -9.21
N MET A 129 -0.06 -13.70 -9.27
CA MET A 129 -0.59 -12.99 -8.09
C MET A 129 -1.06 -13.97 -7.01
N ALA A 130 -1.80 -15.02 -7.37
CA ALA A 130 -2.26 -16.02 -6.43
C ALA A 130 -1.10 -16.72 -5.72
N GLU A 131 -0.01 -17.05 -6.43
CA GLU A 131 1.19 -17.62 -5.81
C GLU A 131 1.84 -16.65 -4.80
N GLN A 132 1.96 -15.37 -5.13
CA GLN A 132 2.48 -14.36 -4.22
C GLN A 132 1.58 -14.20 -2.99
N MET A 133 0.26 -14.21 -3.18
CA MET A 133 -0.73 -14.15 -2.09
C MET A 133 -0.62 -15.37 -1.16
N VAL A 134 -0.40 -16.57 -1.70
CA VAL A 134 -0.13 -17.79 -0.92
C VAL A 134 1.14 -17.64 -0.08
N ARG A 135 2.22 -17.09 -0.66
CA ARG A 135 3.47 -16.84 0.07
C ARG A 135 3.33 -15.78 1.16
N ALA A 136 2.49 -14.78 0.98
CA ALA A 136 2.23 -13.73 1.97
C ALA A 136 1.53 -14.26 3.24
N GLY A 137 0.83 -15.40 3.15
CA GLY A 137 0.19 -16.04 4.30
C GLY A 137 -1.14 -15.39 4.73
N GLY A 138 -1.71 -15.88 5.83
CA GLY A 138 -2.93 -15.34 6.43
C GLY A 138 -4.15 -15.39 5.51
N ASP A 139 -4.89 -14.29 5.44
CA ASP A 139 -6.08 -14.16 4.59
C ASP A 139 -5.74 -14.08 3.09
N MET A 140 -4.59 -13.50 2.74
CA MET A 140 -4.13 -13.46 1.35
C MET A 140 -3.88 -14.86 0.82
N ALA A 141 -3.32 -15.76 1.63
CA ALA A 141 -3.10 -17.14 1.19
C ALA A 141 -4.41 -17.89 0.92
N LYS A 142 -5.46 -17.61 1.71
CA LYS A 142 -6.80 -18.17 1.47
C LYS A 142 -7.39 -17.60 0.19
N LEU A 143 -7.25 -16.29 -0.06
CA LEU A 143 -7.67 -15.63 -1.29
C LEU A 143 -6.98 -16.19 -2.53
N GLY A 144 -5.65 -16.33 -2.48
CA GLY A 144 -4.87 -16.96 -3.55
C GLY A 144 -5.31 -18.40 -3.83
N GLY A 145 -5.57 -19.18 -2.78
CA GLY A 145 -6.04 -20.56 -2.90
C GLY A 145 -7.44 -20.71 -3.53
N MET A 146 -8.31 -19.70 -3.39
CA MET A 146 -9.65 -19.72 -4.00
C MET A 146 -9.73 -19.04 -5.37
N MET A 147 -8.65 -18.42 -5.85
CA MET A 147 -8.63 -17.66 -7.11
C MET A 147 -9.13 -18.49 -8.31
N ARG A 148 -8.71 -19.76 -8.40
CA ARG A 148 -9.18 -20.68 -9.45
C ARG A 148 -10.69 -20.93 -9.40
N LYS A 149 -11.29 -20.97 -8.20
CA LYS A 149 -12.74 -21.15 -8.04
C LYS A 149 -13.49 -19.89 -8.48
N LEU A 150 -12.98 -18.71 -8.13
CA LEU A 150 -13.52 -17.42 -8.57
C LEU A 150 -13.51 -17.30 -10.10
N VAL A 151 -12.39 -17.65 -10.75
CA VAL A 151 -12.30 -17.70 -12.22
C VAL A 151 -13.28 -18.74 -12.78
N GLY A 152 -13.41 -19.90 -12.12
CA GLY A 152 -14.37 -20.95 -12.49
C GLY A 152 -15.84 -20.66 -12.21
N GLY A 153 -16.18 -19.45 -11.73
CA GLY A 153 -17.57 -19.02 -11.55
C GLY A 153 -18.16 -19.23 -10.16
N GLU A 154 -17.38 -19.65 -9.15
CA GLU A 154 -17.86 -19.73 -7.77
C GLU A 154 -18.18 -18.32 -7.23
N ARG A 155 -19.37 -18.15 -6.63
CA ARG A 155 -19.86 -16.86 -6.11
C ARG A 155 -20.45 -16.97 -4.70
N ASP A 156 -20.40 -18.15 -4.09
CA ASP A 156 -20.85 -18.36 -2.71
C ASP A 156 -19.86 -17.73 -1.72
N ALA A 157 -20.26 -16.58 -1.17
CA ALA A 157 -19.41 -15.79 -0.28
C ALA A 157 -19.05 -16.54 1.00
N ASP A 158 -19.98 -17.30 1.59
CA ASP A 158 -19.75 -18.02 2.84
C ASP A 158 -18.76 -19.16 2.64
N LYS A 159 -18.81 -19.83 1.49
CA LYS A 159 -17.81 -20.86 1.12
C LYS A 159 -16.44 -20.24 0.85
N LEU A 160 -16.39 -19.10 0.17
CA LEU A 160 -15.15 -18.44 -0.24
C LEU A 160 -14.45 -17.77 0.95
N ALA A 161 -15.21 -17.13 1.84
CA ALA A 161 -14.68 -16.39 2.97
C ALA A 161 -14.43 -17.26 4.22
N LYS A 162 -14.70 -18.57 4.13
CA LYS A 162 -14.62 -19.50 5.25
C LYS A 162 -13.24 -19.49 5.90
N GLY A 163 -13.25 -19.20 7.20
CA GLY A 163 -12.05 -19.21 8.04
C GLY A 163 -11.15 -17.99 7.85
N MET A 164 -11.52 -17.00 7.03
CA MET A 164 -10.82 -15.71 6.95
C MET A 164 -11.15 -14.81 8.15
N SER A 165 -10.27 -13.85 8.46
CA SER A 165 -10.60 -12.77 9.40
C SER A 165 -11.74 -11.90 8.86
N VAL A 166 -12.31 -11.02 9.69
CA VAL A 166 -13.37 -10.07 9.29
C VAL A 166 -12.94 -9.24 8.06
N GLN A 167 -11.71 -8.73 8.06
CA GLN A 167 -11.16 -7.95 6.95
C GLN A 167 -11.01 -8.79 5.67
N GLY A 168 -10.59 -10.05 5.83
CA GLY A 168 -10.49 -10.99 4.72
C GLY A 168 -11.86 -11.32 4.11
N GLN A 169 -12.90 -11.41 4.95
CA GLN A 169 -14.27 -11.62 4.51
C GLN A 169 -14.81 -10.40 3.75
N GLU A 170 -14.60 -9.18 4.29
CA GLU A 170 -14.98 -7.92 3.62
C GLU A 170 -14.37 -7.78 2.22
N LEU A 171 -13.11 -8.21 2.05
CA LEU A 171 -12.47 -8.26 0.73
C LEU A 171 -13.21 -9.19 -0.23
N VAL A 172 -13.54 -10.40 0.20
CA VAL A 172 -14.26 -11.38 -0.62
C VAL A 172 -15.63 -10.83 -1.01
N TYR A 173 -16.38 -10.26 -0.06
CA TYR A 173 -17.67 -9.62 -0.32
C TYR A 173 -17.54 -8.47 -1.33
N SER A 174 -16.50 -7.64 -1.20
CA SER A 174 -16.23 -6.53 -2.12
C SER A 174 -15.94 -7.04 -3.55
N ILE A 175 -15.08 -8.06 -3.70
CA ILE A 175 -14.77 -8.67 -5.00
C ILE A 175 -16.03 -9.25 -5.64
N LEU A 176 -16.84 -10.00 -4.88
CA LEU A 176 -18.07 -10.60 -5.39
C LEU A 176 -19.10 -9.54 -5.80
N THR A 177 -19.16 -8.44 -5.06
CA THR A 177 -20.00 -7.29 -5.41
C THR A 177 -19.59 -6.68 -6.74
N GLU A 178 -18.29 -6.45 -6.95
CA GLU A 178 -17.77 -5.92 -8.22
C GLU A 178 -17.96 -6.91 -9.39
N LEU A 179 -17.72 -8.20 -9.17
CA LEU A 179 -18.01 -9.25 -10.17
C LEU A 179 -19.50 -9.28 -10.54
N GLY A 180 -20.39 -9.06 -9.58
CA GLY A 180 -21.84 -8.97 -9.83
C GLY A 180 -22.23 -7.77 -10.68
N LYS A 181 -21.48 -6.67 -10.63
CA LYS A 181 -21.68 -5.51 -11.52
C LYS A 181 -21.22 -5.84 -12.95
N LEU A 182 -20.06 -6.48 -13.09
CA LEU A 182 -19.49 -6.85 -14.39
C LEU A 182 -20.34 -7.89 -15.13
N ALA A 183 -20.99 -8.81 -14.42
CA ALA A 183 -21.87 -9.81 -15.03
C ALA A 183 -23.22 -9.25 -15.54
N ARG A 184 -23.56 -8.01 -15.17
CA ARG A 184 -24.81 -7.33 -15.60
C ARG A 184 -24.64 -6.50 -16.88
N HIS A 185 -23.45 -6.51 -17.47
CA HIS A 185 -23.08 -5.84 -18.72
C HIS A 185 -22.67 -6.86 -19.78
#